data_AF-A0A238VQ99-F1
#
_entry.id   AF-A0A238VQ99-F1
#
_cell.length_a   1.000
_cell.length_b   1.000
_cell.length_c   1.000
_cell.angle_alpha   90.00
_cell.angle_beta   90.00
_cell.angle_gamma   90.00
#
_symmetry.space_group_name_H-M   'P 1'
#
loop_
_entity.id
_entity.type
_entity.pdbx_description
1 polymer ?
#
loop_
_entity_poly.entity_id
_entity_poly.type
_entity_poly.pdbx_seq_one_letter_code
_entity_poly.pdbx_strand_id
1 'polypeptide(L)' 'MANDYIIKDIALAAYGRKELDIAETEMPGLMALRTEFGEEKPLKGSRIVGSLHMT' A
#
# COMPACT_ATOMS: atom_id res chain seq x y z
N MET A 1 11.70 -9.75 -14.71
CA MET A 1 12.10 -8.97 -13.51
C MET A 1 11.93 -9.90 -12.33
N ALA A 2 13.00 -10.26 -11.63
CA ALA A 2 12.86 -11.02 -10.40
C ALA A 2 12.13 -10.13 -9.40
N ASN A 3 11.01 -10.59 -8.87
CA ASN A 3 10.33 -9.86 -7.82
C ASN A 3 11.13 -10.07 -6.53
N ASP A 4 11.93 -9.07 -6.15
CA ASP A 4 12.69 -9.10 -4.91
C ASP A 4 11.74 -8.93 -3.72
N TYR A 5 11.18 -10.04 -3.22
CA TYR A 5 10.46 -10.11 -1.96
C TYR A 5 10.78 -11.41 -1.21
N ILE A 6 10.74 -11.34 0.12
CA ILE A 6 10.79 -12.51 1.00
C ILE A 6 9.56 -12.42 1.90
N ILE A 7 8.56 -13.24 1.59
CA ILE A 7 7.30 -13.32 2.34
C ILE A 7 7.00 -14.79 2.65
N LYS A 8 6.11 -15.01 3.62
CA LYS A 8 5.77 -16.37 4.05
C LYS A 8 5.01 -17.17 2.99
N ASP A 9 3.98 -16.58 2.39
CA ASP A 9 3.11 -17.26 1.40
C ASP A 9 2.44 -16.23 0.47
N ILE A 10 2.71 -16.31 -0.83
CA ILE A 10 2.12 -15.43 -1.84
C ILE A 10 0.66 -15.78 -2.16
N ALA A 11 0.21 -17.00 -1.87
CA ALA A 11 -1.16 -17.43 -2.16
C ALA A 11 -2.23 -16.65 -1.36
N LEU A 12 -1.83 -16.03 -0.24
CA LEU A 12 -2.71 -15.20 0.59
C LEU A 12 -3.00 -13.81 0.00
N ALA A 13 -2.38 -13.42 -1.12
CA ALA A 13 -2.55 -12.09 -1.71
C ALA A 13 -4.02 -11.72 -2.01
N ALA A 14 -4.83 -12.69 -2.47
CA ALA A 14 -6.24 -12.46 -2.75
C ALA A 14 -7.05 -12.19 -1.48
N TYR A 15 -6.71 -12.86 -0.37
CA TYR A 15 -7.34 -12.61 0.91
C TYR A 15 -6.90 -11.24 1.48
N GLY A 16 -5.60 -10.95 1.47
CA GLY A 16 -5.07 -9.67 1.92
C GLY A 16 -5.65 -8.48 1.14
N ARG A 17 -5.94 -8.62 -0.16
CA ARG A 17 -6.62 -7.57 -0.93
C ARG A 17 -8.02 -7.27 -0.39
N LYS A 18 -8.81 -8.29 -0.04
CA LYS A 18 -10.16 -8.10 0.52
C LYS A 18 -10.14 -7.38 1.86
N GLU A 19 -9.17 -7.72 2.71
CA GLU A 19 -8.98 -7.03 4.00
C GLU A 19 -8.54 -5.59 3.79
N LEU A 20 -7.68 -5.31 2.80
CA LEU A 20 -7.31 -3.93 2.43
C LEU A 20 -8.52 -3.12 1.96
N ASP A 21 -9.43 -3.71 1.18
CA ASP A 21 -10.64 -3.01 0.72
C ASP A 21 -11.52 -2.58 1.90
N ILE A 22 -11.60 -3.39 2.96
CA ILE A 22 -12.29 -3.04 4.21
C ILE A 22 -11.50 -1.97 4.98
N ALA A 23 -10.18 -2.12 5.11
CA ALA A 23 -9.35 -1.15 5.82
C ALA A 23 -9.42 0.25 5.20
N GLU A 24 -9.53 0.36 3.87
CA GLU A 24 -9.66 1.65 3.19
C GLU A 24 -10.93 2.42 3.61
N THR A 25 -12.03 1.73 3.97
CA THR A 25 -13.24 2.41 4.49
C THR A 25 -13.04 2.97 5.89
N GLU A 26 -12.14 2.38 6.68
CA GLU A 26 -11.82 2.79 8.05
C GLU A 26 -10.61 3.75 8.12
N MET A 27 -9.97 4.08 6.99
CA MET A 27 -8.80 4.97 6.91
C MET A 27 -9.05 6.23 6.08
N PRO A 28 -10.05 7.07 6.44
CA PRO A 28 -10.48 8.21 5.62
C PRO A 28 -9.37 9.23 5.38
N GLY A 29 -8.45 9.40 6.34
CA GLY A 29 -7.31 10.31 6.19
C GLY A 29 -6.35 9.90 5.06
N LEU A 30 -6.04 8.61 4.95
CA LEU A 30 -5.18 8.12 3.86
C LEU A 30 -5.89 8.24 2.50
N MET A 31 -7.19 7.97 2.46
CA MET A 31 -7.99 8.06 1.23
C MET A 31 -8.16 9.51 0.76
N ALA A 32 -8.27 10.46 1.70
CA ALA A 32 -8.29 11.89 1.38
C ALA A 32 -6.98 12.33 0.73
N LEU A 33 -5.82 11.94 1.29
CA LEU A 33 -4.50 12.27 0.73
C LEU A 33 -4.32 11.70 -0.69
N ARG A 34 -4.82 10.48 -0.95
CA ARG A 34 -4.79 9.90 -2.31
C ARG A 34 -5.61 10.73 -3.30
N THR A 35 -6.78 11.21 -2.89
CA THR A 35 -7.65 12.06 -3.73
C THR A 35 -7.02 13.42 -3.99
N GLU A 36 -6.47 14.06 -2.95
CA GLU A 36 -5.89 15.40 -3.03
C GLU A 36 -4.61 15.44 -3.88
N PHE A 37 -3.68 14.49 -3.66
CA PHE A 37 -2.35 14.53 -4.26
C PHE A 37 -2.15 13.55 -5.42
N GLY A 38 -3.19 12.82 -5.84
CA GLY A 38 -3.10 11.78 -6.88
C GLY A 38 -2.63 12.30 -8.24
N GLU A 39 -3.09 13.48 -8.64
CA GLU A 39 -2.68 14.14 -9.90
C GLU A 39 -1.32 14.83 -9.79
N GLU A 40 -1.05 15.50 -8.66
CA GLU A 40 0.21 16.22 -8.41
C GLU A 40 1.42 15.28 -8.34
N LYS A 41 1.20 14.05 -7.86
CA LYS A 41 2.25 13.02 -7.68
C LYS A 41 3.48 13.59 -6.96
N PRO A 42 3.33 14.18 -5.75
CA PRO A 42 4.40 14.90 -5.07
C PRO A 42 5.61 14.01 -4.71
N LEU A 43 5.42 12.69 -4.65
CA LEU A 43 6.47 11.72 -4.36
C LEU A 43 7.19 11.19 -5.61
N LYS A 44 6.93 11.75 -6.80
CA LYS A 44 7.56 11.30 -8.05
C LYS A 44 9.08 11.43 -7.97
N GLY A 45 9.80 10.31 -8.10
CA GLY A 45 11.26 10.25 -8.05
C GLY A 45 11.84 9.94 -6.66
N SER A 46 11.01 9.91 -5.61
CA SER A 46 11.44 9.57 -4.25
C SER A 46 11.76 8.07 -4.12
N ARG A 47 12.80 7.73 -3.34
CA ARG A 47 13.13 6.36 -2.94
C ARG A 47 12.87 6.22 -1.44
N ILE A 48 11.78 5.53 -1.09
CA ILE A 48 11.30 5.44 0.29
C ILE A 48 11.61 4.05 0.84
N VAL A 49 12.26 3.99 2.01
CA VAL A 49 12.46 2.76 2.78
C VAL A 49 11.60 2.86 4.04
N GLY A 50 10.79 1.83 4.29
CA GLY A 50 9.92 1.75 5.47
C GLY A 50 10.33 0.59 6.37
N SER A 51 10.34 0.84 7.68
CA SER A 51 10.47 -0.19 8.71
C SER A 51 9.32 -0.01 9.70
N LEU A 52 8.15 -0.46 9.29
CA LEU A 52 6.93 -0.46 10.08
C LEU A 52 6.46 -1.90 10.22
N HIS A 53 5.54 -2.16 11.14
CA HIS A 53 4.84 -3.44 11.13
C HIS A 53 4.16 -3.61 9.77
N MET A 54 4.44 -4.73 9.10
CA MET A 54 3.81 -5.08 7.83
C MET A 54 2.46 -5.74 8.11
N THR A 55 1.53 -4.94 8.67
CA THR A 55 0.17 -5.33 9.02
C THR A 55 -0.72 -5.51 7.81
#